data_AF-A0A1F5RIG2-F1
#
_entry.id   AF-A0A1F5RIG2-F1
#
_cell.length_a   1.000
_cell.length_b   1.000
_cell.length_c   1.000
_cell.angle_alpha   90.00
_cell.angle_beta   90.00
_cell.angle_gamma   90.00
#
_symmetry.space_group_name_H-M   'P 1'
#
loop_
_entity.id
_entity.type
_entity.pdbx_description
1 polymer ?
#
loop_
_entity_poly.entity_id
_entity_poly.type
_entity_poly.pdbx_seq_one_letter_code
_entity_poly.pdbx_strand_id
1 'polypeptide(L)'
;MKVRFGQKIRQLRKQQGISQEELGFKANLHSTHIGMIERGVKNISIETIEKLSAALGISISLLFDDDYRLKNKKETLISEINGILKKQDENTLSFARTLFKELLKSFQKTN
;
A
#
# COMPACT_ATOMS: atom_id res chain seq x y z
N MET A 1 -9.04 11.03 -3.15
CA MET A 1 -9.12 10.32 -1.85
C MET A 1 -10.04 9.10 -1.89
N LYS A 2 -11.36 9.26 -2.19
CA LYS A 2 -12.35 8.16 -2.18
C LYS A 2 -12.01 6.95 -3.06
N VAL A 3 -11.57 7.20 -4.29
CA VAL A 3 -11.22 6.13 -5.24
C VAL A 3 -10.03 5.30 -4.75
N ARG A 4 -8.99 5.94 -4.20
CA ARG A 4 -7.82 5.26 -3.64
C ARG A 4 -8.19 4.38 -2.43
N PHE A 5 -9.00 4.93 -1.52
CA PHE A 5 -9.52 4.18 -0.38
C PHE A 5 -10.36 2.96 -0.83
N GLY A 6 -11.27 3.15 -1.79
CA GLY A 6 -12.07 2.06 -2.34
C GLY A 6 -11.22 0.96 -2.99
N GLN A 7 -10.20 1.34 -3.75
CA GLN A 7 -9.23 0.41 -4.32
C GLN A 7 -8.48 -0.37 -3.25
N LYS A 8 -8.12 0.28 -2.14
CA LYS A 8 -7.44 -0.37 -1.00
C LYS A 8 -8.33 -1.42 -0.33
N ILE A 9 -9.60 -1.11 -0.05
CA ILE A 9 -10.57 -2.08 0.45
C ILE A 9 -10.68 -3.29 -0.49
N ARG A 10 -10.79 -3.03 -1.80
CA ARG A 10 -10.86 -4.10 -2.82
C ARG A 10 -9.61 -4.98 -2.82
N GLN A 11 -8.44 -4.39 -2.70
CA GLN A 11 -7.17 -5.11 -2.66
C GLN A 11 -7.09 -6.02 -1.43
N LEU A 12 -7.35 -5.47 -0.24
CA LEU A 12 -7.30 -6.21 1.03
C LEU A 12 -8.30 -7.37 1.02
N ARG A 13 -9.52 -7.12 0.55
CA ARG A 13 -10.55 -8.14 0.39
C ARG A 13 -10.07 -9.29 -0.52
N LYS A 14 -9.49 -8.95 -1.68
CA LYS A 14 -8.98 -9.95 -2.63
C LYS A 14 -7.81 -10.75 -2.07
N GLN A 15 -6.95 -10.15 -1.27
CA GLN A 15 -5.82 -10.86 -0.63
C GLN A 15 -6.31 -11.90 0.39
N GLN A 16 -7.44 -11.65 1.04
CA GLN A 16 -8.09 -12.64 1.92
C GLN A 16 -8.92 -13.68 1.14
N GLY A 17 -9.04 -13.54 -0.18
CA GLY A 17 -9.80 -14.48 -1.02
C GLY A 17 -11.32 -14.38 -0.88
N ILE A 18 -11.85 -13.33 -0.26
CA ILE A 18 -13.28 -13.24 0.10
C ILE A 18 -14.11 -12.44 -0.91
N SER A 19 -15.40 -12.77 -1.04
CA SER A 19 -16.33 -12.06 -1.93
C SER A 19 -16.80 -10.72 -1.32
N GLN A 20 -17.42 -9.84 -2.14
CA GLN A 20 -18.04 -8.61 -1.60
C GLN A 20 -19.20 -8.91 -0.65
N GLU A 21 -19.90 -10.03 -0.88
CA GLU A 21 -20.96 -10.52 -0.02
C GLU A 21 -20.41 -10.98 1.33
N GLU A 22 -19.32 -11.75 1.31
CA GLU A 22 -18.66 -12.20 2.53
C GLU A 22 -18.07 -11.03 3.34
N LEU A 23 -17.43 -10.05 2.68
CA LEU A 23 -16.97 -8.84 3.37
C LEU A 23 -18.14 -8.03 3.92
N GLY A 24 -19.24 -7.93 3.17
CA GLY A 24 -20.46 -7.27 3.63
C GLY A 24 -21.00 -7.91 4.90
N PHE A 25 -21.14 -9.24 4.89
CA PHE A 25 -21.55 -10.01 6.06
C PHE A 25 -20.63 -9.76 7.27
N LYS A 26 -19.31 -9.87 7.11
CA LYS A 26 -18.33 -9.63 8.18
C LYS A 26 -18.37 -8.21 8.74
N ALA A 27 -18.62 -7.22 7.88
CA ALA A 27 -18.68 -5.81 8.26
C ALA A 27 -20.07 -5.35 8.73
N ASN A 28 -21.08 -6.24 8.73
CA ASN A 28 -22.48 -5.89 8.92
C ASN A 28 -22.94 -4.77 7.96
N LEU A 29 -22.63 -4.95 6.67
CA LEU A 29 -22.94 -4.04 5.57
C LEU A 29 -23.54 -4.83 4.39
N HIS A 30 -24.41 -4.20 3.61
CA HIS A 30 -24.92 -4.83 2.40
C HIS A 30 -23.81 -4.94 1.33
N SER A 31 -23.79 -6.04 0.56
CA SER A 31 -22.81 -6.30 -0.50
C SER A 31 -22.75 -5.18 -1.55
N THR A 32 -23.90 -4.59 -1.89
CA THR A 32 -23.96 -3.42 -2.80
C THR A 32 -23.28 -2.19 -2.20
N HIS A 33 -23.31 -2.03 -0.87
CA HIS A 33 -22.59 -0.96 -0.19
C HIS A 33 -21.08 -1.18 -0.31
N ILE A 34 -20.59 -2.40 -0.11
CA ILE A 34 -19.18 -2.76 -0.38
C ILE A 34 -18.80 -2.41 -1.82
N GLY A 35 -19.61 -2.80 -2.80
CA GLY A 35 -19.37 -2.47 -4.21
C GLY A 35 -19.37 -0.97 -4.53
N MET A 36 -20.14 -0.16 -3.81
CA MET A 36 -20.09 1.31 -3.91
C MET A 36 -18.82 1.89 -3.28
N ILE A 37 -18.40 1.36 -2.12
CA ILE A 37 -17.18 1.76 -1.43
C ILE A 37 -15.96 1.46 -2.30
N GLU A 38 -15.86 0.25 -2.86
CA GLU A 38 -14.74 -0.16 -3.70
C GLU A 38 -14.58 0.67 -4.97
N ARG A 39 -15.68 1.20 -5.50
CA ARG A 39 -15.67 2.10 -6.67
C ARG A 39 -15.47 3.58 -6.29
N GLY A 40 -15.50 3.91 -5.00
CA GLY A 40 -15.35 5.27 -4.51
C GLY A 40 -16.52 6.20 -4.85
N VAL A 41 -17.71 5.67 -5.11
CA VAL A 41 -18.88 6.44 -5.59
C VAL A 41 -19.69 7.11 -4.48
N LYS A 42 -19.44 6.80 -3.20
CA LYS A 42 -20.09 7.42 -2.04
C LYS A 42 -19.08 7.96 -1.02
N ASN A 43 -19.51 8.96 -0.25
CA ASN A 43 -18.89 9.30 1.03
C ASN A 43 -19.13 8.15 2.01
N ILE A 44 -18.12 7.78 2.78
CA ILE A 44 -18.20 6.76 3.82
C ILE A 44 -18.11 7.45 5.18
N SER A 45 -18.86 6.93 6.16
CA SER A 45 -18.74 7.37 7.55
C SER A 45 -17.51 6.75 8.21
N ILE A 46 -17.04 7.37 9.30
CA ILE A 46 -15.98 6.82 10.16
C ILE A 46 -16.42 5.45 10.72
N GLU A 47 -17.68 5.32 11.14
CA GLU A 47 -18.24 4.03 11.59
C GLU A 47 -18.13 2.92 10.52
N THR A 48 -18.34 3.26 9.24
CA THR A 48 -18.17 2.30 8.15
C THR A 48 -16.70 1.90 7.99
N ILE A 49 -15.78 2.84 8.17
CA ILE A 49 -14.33 2.58 8.13
C ILE A 49 -13.93 1.65 9.28
N GLU A 50 -14.44 1.87 10.49
CA GLU A 50 -14.22 1.00 11.65
C GLU A 50 -14.71 -0.42 11.40
N LYS A 51 -15.96 -0.57 10.93
CA LYS A 51 -16.54 -1.87 10.56
C LYS A 51 -15.70 -2.61 9.52
N LEU A 52 -15.22 -1.92 8.49
CA LEU A 52 -14.37 -2.51 7.46
C LEU A 52 -13.00 -2.93 8.02
N SER A 53 -12.40 -2.11 8.88
CA SER A 53 -11.12 -2.44 9.51
C SER A 53 -11.23 -3.69 10.39
N ALA A 54 -12.29 -3.78 11.19
CA ALA A 54 -12.59 -4.94 12.03
C ALA A 54 -12.87 -6.20 11.19
N ALA A 55 -13.70 -6.08 10.14
CA ALA A 55 -14.03 -7.18 9.25
C ALA A 55 -12.81 -7.73 8.47
N LEU A 56 -11.86 -6.86 8.15
CA LEU A 56 -10.61 -7.21 7.49
C LEU A 56 -9.50 -7.61 8.50
N GLY A 57 -9.71 -7.45 9.81
CA GLY A 57 -8.73 -7.79 10.84
C GLY A 57 -7.46 -6.95 10.80
N ILE A 58 -7.56 -5.65 10.48
CA ILE A 58 -6.43 -4.74 10.33
C ILE A 58 -6.67 -3.42 11.08
N SER A 59 -5.59 -2.66 11.31
CA SER A 59 -5.72 -1.31 11.85
C SER A 59 -6.35 -0.36 10.84
N ILE A 60 -7.07 0.66 11.33
CA ILE A 60 -7.61 1.73 10.49
C ILE A 60 -6.50 2.44 9.71
N SER A 61 -5.33 2.64 10.31
CA SER A 61 -4.18 3.27 9.63
C SER A 61 -3.80 2.54 8.33
N LEU A 62 -3.87 1.21 8.30
CA LEU A 62 -3.53 0.41 7.12
C LEU A 62 -4.52 0.63 5.95
N LEU A 63 -5.76 1.05 6.25
CA LEU A 63 -6.74 1.42 5.22
C LEU A 63 -6.37 2.69 4.47
N PHE A 64 -5.58 3.57 5.10
CA PHE A 64 -5.10 4.83 4.53
C PHE A 64 -3.64 4.79 4.12
N ASP A 65 -2.96 3.67 4.39
CA ASP A 65 -1.56 3.52 4.04
C ASP A 65 -1.40 3.34 2.52
N ASP A 66 -0.83 4.35 1.87
CA ASP A 66 -0.48 4.33 0.44
C ASP A 66 0.68 3.34 0.16
N ASP A 67 1.45 2.92 1.17
CA ASP A 67 2.60 2.00 1.03
C ASP A 67 2.23 0.52 0.92
N TYR A 68 0.99 0.15 1.24
CA TYR A 68 0.51 -1.22 1.07
C TYR A 68 0.00 -1.42 -0.37
N ARG A 69 0.89 -1.11 -1.33
CA ARG A 69 0.93 -1.81 -2.61
C ARG A 69 1.62 -3.15 -2.35
N LEU A 70 1.24 -4.21 -3.06
CA LEU A 70 2.17 -5.32 -3.26
C LEU A 70 3.38 -4.70 -3.94
N LYS A 71 4.41 -4.31 -3.16
CA LYS A 71 5.61 -3.67 -3.69
C LYS A 71 6.11 -4.61 -4.77
N ASN A 72 6.11 -4.13 -6.02
CA ASN A 72 6.76 -4.91 -7.07
C ASN A 72 8.23 -5.07 -6.69
N LYS A 73 8.91 -6.08 -7.22
CA LYS A 73 10.29 -6.41 -6.82
C LYS A 73 11.22 -5.18 -6.82
N LYS A 74 11.02 -4.24 -7.74
CA LYS A 74 11.76 -2.97 -7.80
C LYS A 74 11.47 -2.06 -6.59
N GLU A 75 10.21 -1.87 -6.23
CA GLU A 75 9.81 -1.06 -5.07
C GLU A 75 10.31 -1.64 -3.73
N THR A 76 10.35 -2.97 -3.60
CA THR A 76 10.91 -3.64 -2.42
C THR A 76 12.41 -3.36 -2.30
N LEU A 77 13.17 -3.53 -3.39
CA LEU A 77 14.60 -3.26 -3.41
C LEU A 77 14.92 -1.80 -3.05
N ILE A 78 14.16 -0.84 -3.58
CA ILE A 78 14.34 0.59 -3.26
C ILE A 78 14.07 0.85 -1.77
N SER A 79 13.02 0.23 -1.23
CA SER A 79 12.66 0.38 0.18
C SER A 79 13.74 -0.17 1.12
N GLU A 80 14.32 -1.31 0.77
CA GLU A 80 15.42 -1.92 1.53
C GLU A 80 16.67 -1.03 1.53
N ILE A 81 17.08 -0.54 0.34
CA ILE A 81 18.20 0.40 0.20
C ILE A 81 17.95 1.66 1.04
N ASN A 82 16.78 2.27 0.92
CA ASN A 82 16.43 3.46 1.70
C ASN A 82 16.46 3.20 3.21
N GLY A 83 16.04 2.02 3.66
CA GLY A 83 16.09 1.62 5.06
C GLY A 83 17.53 1.53 5.61
N ILE A 84 18.46 1.04 4.80
CA ILE A 84 19.89 0.99 5.14
C ILE A 84 20.48 2.40 5.19
N LEU A 85 20.18 3.23 4.19
CA LEU A 85 20.74 4.57 4.04
C LEU A 85 20.26 5.53 5.14
N LYS A 86 18.99 5.48 5.54
CA LYS A 86 18.43 6.39 6.57
C LYS A 86 19.16 6.37 7.92
N LYS A 87 19.91 5.31 8.22
CA LYS A 87 20.65 5.14 9.48
C LYS A 87 22.09 5.63 9.43
N GLN A 88 22.58 6.05 8.26
CA GLN A 88 23.97 6.44 8.07
C GLN A 88 24.15 7.96 8.22
N ASP A 89 25.37 8.38 8.55
CA ASP A 89 25.75 9.79 8.62
C ASP A 89 25.95 10.40 7.21
N GLU A 90 26.04 11.73 7.15
CA GLU A 90 26.12 12.48 5.90
C GLU A 90 27.37 12.16 5.06
N ASN A 91 28.52 11.90 5.71
CA ASN A 91 29.75 11.57 4.98
C ASN A 91 29.61 10.21 4.31
N THR A 92 29.09 9.22 5.03
CA THR A 92 28.79 7.89 4.49
C THR A 92 27.80 7.97 3.33
N LEU A 93 26.74 8.78 3.45
CA LEU A 93 25.77 8.98 2.37
C LEU A 93 26.39 9.66 1.14
N SER A 94 27.26 10.64 1.34
CA SER A 94 27.97 11.33 0.24
C SER A 94 28.89 10.36 -0.52
N PHE A 95 29.62 9.51 0.21
CA PHE A 95 30.45 8.47 -0.38
C PHE A 95 29.59 7.44 -1.15
N ALA A 96 28.53 6.92 -0.53
CA ALA A 96 27.61 5.97 -1.17
C ALA A 96 26.99 6.55 -2.45
N ARG A 97 26.60 7.83 -2.44
CA ARG A 97 26.08 8.54 -3.63
C ARG A 97 27.10 8.55 -4.76
N THR A 98 28.36 8.80 -4.44
CA THR A 98 29.45 8.86 -5.42
C THR A 98 29.70 7.48 -6.02
N LEU A 99 29.79 6.46 -5.17
CA LEU A 99 29.98 5.06 -5.61
C LEU A 99 28.82 4.60 -6.51
N PHE A 100 27.57 4.84 -6.10
CA PHE A 100 26.39 4.45 -6.90
C PHE A 100 26.34 5.16 -8.25
N LYS A 101 26.71 6.44 -8.32
CA LYS A 101 26.78 7.15 -9.60
C LYS A 101 27.76 6.51 -10.57
N GLU A 102 28.97 6.16 -10.11
CA GLU A 102 29.98 5.53 -10.96
C GLU A 102 29.59 4.10 -11.36
N LEU A 103 29.06 3.32 -10.41
CA LEU A 103 28.56 1.98 -10.66
C LEU A 103 27.42 1.96 -11.71
N LEU A 104 26.46 2.89 -11.61
CA LEU A 104 25.35 2.94 -12.58
C LEU A 104 25.82 3.39 -13.96
N LYS A 105 26.79 4.32 -14.04
CA LYS A 105 27.43 4.69 -15.31
C LYS A 105 28.12 3.51 -15.97
N SER A 106 28.78 2.63 -15.21
CA SER A 106 29.46 1.48 -15.80
C SER A 106 28.49 0.51 -16.47
N PHE A 107 27.30 0.29 -15.91
CA PHE A 107 26.27 -0.57 -16.52
C PHE A 107 25.64 0.00 -17.80
N GLN A 108 25.66 1.33 -17.98
CA GLN A 108 25.10 1.99 -19.18
C GLN A 108 26.08 2.01 -20.36
N LYS A 109 27.38 1.85 -20.12
CA LYS A 109 28.42 1.83 -21.16
C LYS A 109 28.63 0.46 -21.82
N THR A 110 27.99 -0.59 -21.29
CA THR A 110 28.17 -1.98 -21.75
C THR A 110 27.04 -2.45 -22.69
N ASN A 111 26.12 -1.56 -23.06
CA ASN A 111 25.14 -1.74 -24.15
C ASN A 111 25.47 -0.81 -25.30
#